data_AF-A0A353VFY5-F1
#
_entry.id   AF-A0A353VFY5-F1
#
_cell.length_a   1.000
_cell.length_b   1.000
_cell.length_c   1.000
_cell.angle_alpha   90.00
_cell.angle_beta   90.00
_cell.angle_gamma   90.00
#
_symmetry.space_group_name_H-M   'P 1'
#
loop_
_entity.id
_entity.type
_entity.pdbx_description
1 polymer ?
#
loop_
_entity_poly.entity_id
_entity_poly.type
_entity_poly.pdbx_seq_one_letter_code
_entity_poly.pdbx_strand_id
1 'polypeptide(L)' 'MTNEFIISDLRYVAVYENDTLQRHHYYENGDLVWHMEFLYKNGLLEHILRRQVDIGRIEIMELTYKFY' A
#
# COMPACT_ATOMS: atom_id res chain seq x y z
N MET A 1 -19.80 26.56 -22.57
CA MET A 1 -18.66 25.65 -22.32
C MET A 1 -18.51 25.57 -20.82
N THR A 2 -18.87 24.44 -20.21
CA THR A 2 -18.79 24.22 -18.77
C THR A 2 -17.38 23.77 -18.41
N ASN A 3 -16.72 24.49 -17.50
CA ASN A 3 -15.45 24.07 -16.92
C ASN A 3 -15.73 23.03 -15.83
N GLU A 4 -15.26 21.80 -16.01
CA GLU A 4 -15.22 20.80 -14.95
C GLU A 4 -13.93 21.02 -14.14
N PHE A 5 -14.07 21.40 -12.87
CA PHE A 5 -12.97 21.40 -11.91
C PHE A 5 -12.98 20.06 -11.18
N ILE A 6 -12.08 19.15 -11.55
CA ILE A 6 -11.84 17.92 -10.77
C ILE A 6 -10.91 18.30 -9.62
N ILE A 7 -11.43 18.36 -8.39
CA ILE A 7 -10.62 18.46 -7.18
C ILE A 7 -10.48 17.03 -6.66
N SER A 8 -9.33 16.38 -6.87
CA SER A 8 -9.05 15.09 -6.24
C SER A 8 -8.42 15.29 -4.86
N ASP A 9 -8.99 14.65 -3.84
CA ASP A 9 -8.40 14.57 -2.50
C ASP A 9 -7.58 13.27 -2.40
N LEU A 10 -6.27 13.40 -2.22
CA LEU A 10 -5.35 12.27 -2.11
C LEU A 10 -4.85 12.16 -0.68
N ARG A 11 -5.07 11.00 -0.06
CA ARG A 11 -4.61 10.72 1.30
C ARG A 11 -3.78 9.46 1.34
N TYR A 12 -2.66 9.56 2.03
CA TYR A 12 -1.77 8.44 2.34
C TYR A 12 -1.76 8.16 3.84
N VAL A 13 -1.82 6.89 4.22
CA VAL A 13 -1.73 6.43 5.61
C VAL A 13 -0.73 5.28 5.71
N ALA A 14 0.26 5.43 6.59
CA ALA A 14 1.15 4.36 7.00
C ALA A 14 0.80 3.89 8.42
N VAL A 15 0.71 2.58 8.60
CA VAL A 15 0.35 1.95 9.87
C VAL A 15 1.56 1.21 10.41
N TYR A 16 1.94 1.52 11.64
CA TYR A 16 3.06 0.91 12.35
C TYR A 16 2.57 0.18 13.59
N GLU A 17 3.18 -0.97 13.88
CA GLU A 17 3.01 -1.72 15.13
C GLU A 17 4.39 -2.00 15.69
N ASN A 18 4.62 -1.62 16.96
CA ASN A 18 5.93 -1.75 17.63
C ASN A 18 7.09 -1.19 16.76
N ASP A 19 6.92 0.04 16.26
CA ASP A 19 7.86 0.73 15.37
C ASP A 19 8.17 0.00 14.03
N THR A 20 7.42 -1.05 13.72
CA THR A 20 7.55 -1.82 12.47
C THR A 20 6.39 -1.47 11.54
N LEU A 21 6.72 -1.09 10.30
CA LEU A 21 5.72 -0.78 9.27
C LEU A 21 4.91 -2.03 8.94
N GLN A 22 3.59 -1.95 9.02
CA GLN A 22 2.69 -3.07 8.71
C GLN A 22 1.99 -2.87 7.37
N ARG A 23 1.47 -1.65 7.12
CA ARG A 23 0.59 -1.39 5.98
C ARG A 23 0.69 0.02 5.45
N HIS A 24 0.45 0.15 4.14
CA HIS A 24 0.12 1.43 3.50
C HIS A 24 -1.30 1.38 2.94
N HIS A 25 -1.99 2.51 3.04
CA HIS A 25 -3.28 2.75 2.41
C HIS A 25 -3.22 4.06 1.62
N TYR A 26 -3.74 4.04 0.41
CA TYR A 26 -3.91 5.22 -0.43
C TYR A 26 -5.39 5.38 -0.72
N TYR A 27 -5.87 6.59 -0.45
CA TYR A 27 -7.25 6.96 -0.67
C TYR A 27 -7.31 8.06 -1.72
N GLU A 28 -8.30 7.96 -2.60
CA GLU A 28 -8.67 8.99 -3.56
C GLU A 28 -10.13 9.36 -3.31
N ASN A 29 -10.40 10.63 -3.05
CA ASN A 29 -11.72 11.15 -2.71
C ASN A 29 -12.40 10.42 -1.54
N GLY A 30 -11.58 9.94 -0.59
CA GLY A 30 -12.03 9.18 0.58
C GLY A 30 -12.15 7.67 0.38
N ASP A 31 -12.09 7.18 -0.87
CA ASP A 31 -12.17 5.76 -1.19
C ASP A 31 -10.79 5.11 -1.22
N LEU A 32 -10.66 3.92 -0.63
CA LEU A 32 -9.40 3.17 -0.65
C LEU A 32 -9.14 2.64 -2.06
N VAL A 33 -8.11 3.16 -2.72
CA VAL A 33 -7.72 2.75 -4.08
C VAL A 33 -6.54 1.78 -4.09
N TRP A 34 -5.63 1.92 -3.12
CA TRP A 34 -4.50 1.00 -2.97
C TRP A 34 -4.25 0.61 -1.54
N HIS A 35 -3.82 -0.63 -1.39
CA HIS A 35 -3.46 -1.21 -0.11
C HIS A 35 -2.20 -2.05 -0.25
N MET A 36 -1.26 -1.90 0.70
CA MET A 36 -0.08 -2.73 0.81
C MET A 36 0.03 -3.35 2.20
N GLU A 37 0.44 -4.60 2.27
CA GLU A 37 0.80 -5.30 3.51
C GLU A 37 2.26 -5.75 3.44
N PHE A 38 2.98 -5.54 4.54
CA PHE A 38 4.37 -5.91 4.70
C PHE A 38 4.44 -7.13 5.62
N LEU A 39 4.85 -8.27 5.08
CA LEU A 39 4.82 -9.55 5.79
C LEU A 39 6.24 -9.93 6.23
N TYR A 40 6.42 -10.00 7.53
CA TYR A 40 7.69 -10.29 8.16
C TYR A 40 7.73 -11.71 8.71
N LYS A 41 8.89 -12.36 8.59
CA LYS A 41 9.18 -13.63 9.26
C LYS A 41 10.52 -13.51 9.96
N ASN A 42 10.53 -13.85 11.25
CA ASN A 42 11.72 -13.73 12.10
C ASN A 42 12.37 -12.32 12.06
N GLY A 43 11.53 -11.28 11.94
CA GLY A 43 11.98 -9.88 11.87
C GLY A 43 12.49 -9.40 10.50
N LEU A 44 12.53 -10.28 9.49
CA LEU A 44 12.91 -9.93 8.11
C LEU A 44 11.67 -9.80 7.24
N LEU A 45 11.62 -8.78 6.37
CA LEU A 45 10.52 -8.59 5.43
C LEU A 45 10.62 -9.62 4.30
N GLU A 46 9.74 -10.63 4.28
CA GLU A 46 9.77 -11.68 3.24
C GLU A 46 8.89 -11.34 2.04
N HIS A 47 7.72 -10.73 2.29
CA HIS A 47 6.76 -10.45 1.23
C HIS A 47 6.15 -9.06 1.34
N ILE A 48 5.79 -8.52 0.19
CA ILE A 48 4.91 -7.35 0.08
C ILE A 48 3.70 -7.76 -0.74
N LEU A 49 2.52 -7.69 -0.13
CA LEU A 49 1.24 -7.83 -0.81
C LEU A 49 0.78 -6.44 -1.26
N ARG A 50 0.47 -6.26 -2.54
CA ARG A 50 -0.07 -5.01 -3.08
C ARG A 50 -1.42 -5.28 -3.74
N ARG A 51 -2.46 -4.59 -3.29
CA ARG A 51 -3.81 -4.68 -3.84
C ARG A 51 -4.25 -3.35 -4.44
N GLN A 52 -4.65 -3.39 -5.70
CA GLN A 52 -5.42 -2.36 -6.39
C GLN A 52 -6.89 -2.65 -6.14
N VAL A 53 -7.56 -1.81 -5.36
CA VAL A 53 -8.93 -2.07 -4.93
C VAL A 53 -9.92 -1.80 -6.07
N ASP A 54 -9.65 -0.78 -6.87
CA ASP A 54 -10.45 -0.36 -8.03
C ASP A 54 -10.57 -1.45 -9.11
N ILE A 55 -9.47 -2.16 -9.40
CA ILE A 55 -9.44 -3.23 -10.41
C ILE A 55 -9.37 -4.64 -9.83
N GLY A 56 -9.33 -4.77 -8.50
CA GLY A 56 -9.23 -6.06 -7.80
C GLY A 56 -7.92 -6.84 -8.02
N ARG A 57 -6.89 -6.22 -8.59
CA ARG A 57 -5.60 -6.86 -8.87
C ARG A 57 -4.78 -7.00 -7.59
N ILE A 58 -4.20 -8.17 -7.39
CA ILE A 58 -3.29 -8.47 -6.30
C ILE A 58 -1.92 -8.85 -6.88
N GLU A 59 -0.88 -8.25 -6.34
CA GLU A 59 0.52 -8.55 -6.64
C GLU A 59 1.21 -8.99 -5.35
N ILE A 60 2.06 -10.01 -5.45
CA ILE A 60 2.89 -10.48 -4.35
C ILE A 60 4.34 -10.34 -4.80
N MET A 61 5.14 -9.61 -4.01
CA MET A 61 6.58 -9.50 -4.21
C MET A 61 7.26 -10.34 -3.14
N GLU A 62 8.16 -11.23 -3.55
CA GLU A 62 9.02 -12.00 -2.64
C GLU A 62 10.42 -11.37 -2.60
N LEU A 63 10.97 -11.22 -1.40
CA LEU A 63 12.27 -10.58 -1.18
C LEU A 63 13.31 -11.63 -0.81
N THR A 64 14.45 -11.60 -1.49
CA THR A 64 15.60 -12.46 -1.19
C THR A 64 16.76 -11.62 -0.70
N TYR A 65 17.28 -11.95 0.48
CA TYR A 65 18.45 -11.31 1.06
C TYR A 65 19.71 -12.14 0.80
N LYS A 66 20.79 -11.46 0.41
CA LYS A 66 22.14 -12.01 0.40
C LYS A 66 23.01 -11.17 1.32
N PHE A 67 23.56 -11.80 2.35
CA PHE A 67 24.52 -11.19 3.25
C PHE A 67 25.93 -11.52 2.74
N TYR A 68 26.78 -10.50 2.62
CA TYR A 68 28.18 -10.61 2.20
C TYR A 68 29.11 -10.39 3.40
#